data_AF-A0A662Y7J2-F1
#
_entry.id   AF-A0A662Y7J2-F1
#
_cell.length_a   1.000
_cell.length_b   1.000
_cell.length_c   1.000
_cell.angle_alpha   90.00
_cell.angle_beta   90.00
_cell.angle_gamma   90.00
#
_symmetry.space_group_name_H-M   'P 1'
#
loop_
_entity.id
_entity.type
_entity.pdbx_description
1 polymer ?
#
loop_
_entity_poly.entity_id
_entity_poly.type
_entity_poly.pdbx_seq_one_letter_code
_entity_poly.pdbx_strand_id
1 'polypeptide(L)'
;MAEAAPPPDAGAPSAAKQPTWYPPRPLDGLTEYWATHYPLRLYNSMTRSKTPFVPMRGKRVLWYMCGPTVYDQTHLGHGRTYTCFDYVRRIMEDYFGFE
;
A
#
# COMPACT_ATOMS: atom_id res chain seq x y z
N MET A 1 4.58 -9.82 -42.23
CA MET A 1 6.03 -9.54 -42.17
C MET A 1 6.28 -8.71 -40.92
N ALA A 2 6.98 -9.09 -39.87
CA ALA A 2 7.61 -10.34 -39.46
C ALA A 2 7.42 -10.41 -37.92
N GLU A 3 7.05 -11.58 -37.40
CA GLU A 3 7.00 -11.84 -35.96
C GLU A 3 8.44 -11.95 -35.45
N ALA A 4 8.87 -10.99 -34.63
CA ALA A 4 10.20 -11.03 -34.04
C ALA A 4 10.25 -12.15 -33.00
N ALA A 5 11.08 -13.17 -33.26
CA ALA A 5 11.35 -14.23 -32.31
C ALA A 5 11.91 -13.63 -30.98
N PRO A 6 11.43 -14.08 -29.81
CA PRO A 6 11.94 -13.59 -28.54
C PRO A 6 13.42 -14.01 -28.36
N PRO A 7 14.27 -13.15 -27.77
CA PRO A 7 15.70 -13.43 -27.61
C PRO A 7 15.93 -14.67 -26.72
N PRO A 8 16.85 -15.57 -27.11
CA PRO A 8 17.14 -16.80 -26.37
C PRO A 8 18.12 -16.54 -25.24
N ASP A 9 17.70 -15.83 -24.18
CA ASP A 9 18.40 -15.85 -22.87
C ASP A 9 17.65 -15.13 -21.73
N ALA A 10 16.33 -14.95 -21.83
CA ALA A 10 15.55 -14.56 -20.66
C ALA A 10 15.36 -15.78 -19.76
N GLY A 11 16.40 -16.11 -18.98
CA GLY A 11 16.29 -17.07 -17.88
C GLY A 11 15.01 -16.79 -17.09
N ALA A 12 14.21 -17.84 -16.86
CA ALA A 12 12.94 -17.72 -16.17
C ALA A 12 13.10 -16.85 -14.92
N PRO A 13 12.26 -15.83 -14.69
CA PRO A 13 12.42 -14.98 -13.52
C PRO A 13 12.31 -15.89 -12.29
N SER A 14 13.42 -16.04 -11.57
CA SER A 14 13.44 -16.66 -10.26
C SER A 14 12.33 -15.97 -9.46
N ALA A 15 11.34 -16.74 -9.01
CA ALA A 15 10.23 -16.22 -8.25
C ALA A 15 10.81 -15.53 -7.02
N ALA A 16 10.94 -14.20 -7.08
CA ALA A 16 11.62 -13.42 -6.07
C ALA A 16 10.96 -13.72 -4.72
N LYS A 17 11.70 -14.38 -3.83
CA LYS A 17 11.20 -14.75 -2.51
C LYS A 17 10.96 -13.45 -1.74
N GLN A 18 9.73 -13.24 -1.28
CA GLN A 18 9.40 -12.04 -0.52
C GLN A 18 10.28 -11.96 0.74
N PRO A 19 10.70 -10.75 1.15
CA PRO A 19 11.45 -10.57 2.39
C PRO A 19 10.57 -10.96 3.59
N THR A 20 11.22 -11.36 4.68
CA THR A 20 10.53 -11.65 5.94
C THR A 20 9.78 -10.41 6.42
N TRP A 21 8.48 -10.55 6.62
CA TRP A 21 7.65 -9.51 7.19
C TRP A 21 7.71 -9.54 8.72
N TYR A 22 7.76 -8.36 9.34
CA TYR A 22 7.71 -8.21 10.80
C TYR A 22 6.46 -7.39 11.18
N PRO A 23 5.72 -7.79 12.22
CA PRO A 23 4.56 -7.04 12.66
C PRO A 23 4.99 -5.67 13.20
N PRO A 24 4.21 -4.60 12.93
CA PRO A 24 4.54 -3.29 13.43
C PRO A 24 4.35 -3.25 14.95
N ARG A 25 5.30 -2.63 15.66
CA ARG A 25 5.22 -2.47 17.13
C ARG A 25 4.41 -1.22 17.48
N PRO A 26 3.47 -1.29 18.44
CA PRO A 26 2.81 -0.11 18.99
C PRO A 26 3.84 0.93 19.43
N LEU A 27 3.62 2.19 19.07
CA LEU A 27 4.39 3.29 19.63
C LEU A 27 3.85 3.64 21.02
N ASP A 28 4.75 3.90 21.95
CA ASP A 28 4.42 4.46 23.25
C ASP A 28 3.72 5.82 23.05
N GLY A 29 2.48 5.94 23.55
CA GLY A 29 1.65 7.15 23.43
C GLY A 29 0.48 7.06 22.45
N LEU A 30 0.42 6.05 21.56
CA LEU A 30 -0.80 5.79 20.77
C LEU A 30 -1.78 4.88 21.50
N THR A 31 -1.38 4.23 22.58
CA THR A 31 -2.20 3.28 23.36
C THR A 31 -3.53 3.90 23.80
N GLU A 32 -3.55 5.18 24.17
CA GLU A 32 -4.78 5.93 24.52
C GLU A 32 -5.68 6.21 23.32
N TYR A 33 -5.10 6.44 22.14
CA TYR A 33 -5.85 6.61 20.89
C TYR A 33 -6.56 5.31 20.49
N TRP A 34 -5.86 4.17 20.55
CA TRP A 34 -6.44 2.84 20.32
C TRP A 34 -7.42 2.40 21.42
N ALA A 35 -7.34 2.99 22.62
CA ALA A 35 -8.31 2.74 23.69
C ALA A 35 -9.64 3.48 23.48
N THR A 36 -9.63 4.58 22.71
CA THR A 36 -10.81 5.43 22.46
C THR A 36 -11.42 5.23 21.07
N HIS A 37 -10.68 4.65 20.12
CA HIS A 37 -11.11 4.46 18.73
C HIS A 37 -11.00 2.98 18.33
N TYR A 38 -11.93 2.50 17.49
CA TYR A 38 -11.87 1.12 16.99
C TYR A 38 -10.56 0.89 16.23
N PRO A 39 -9.85 -0.23 16.48
CA PRO A 39 -8.55 -0.44 15.87
C PRO A 39 -8.63 -0.53 14.35
N LEU A 40 -8.00 0.42 13.65
CA LEU A 40 -7.81 0.38 12.20
C LEU A 40 -6.96 -0.84 11.83
N ARG A 41 -7.51 -1.69 10.93
CA ARG A 41 -6.82 -2.86 10.37
C ARG A 41 -6.79 -2.74 8.86
N LEU A 42 -5.62 -2.96 8.27
CA LEU A 42 -5.42 -2.94 6.83
C LEU A 42 -5.18 -4.35 6.31
N TYR A 43 -5.65 -4.62 5.09
CA TYR A 43 -5.31 -5.86 4.41
C TYR A 43 -3.88 -5.76 3.88
N ASN A 44 -2.99 -6.61 4.39
CA ASN A 44 -1.61 -6.66 3.97
C ASN A 44 -1.42 -7.77 2.93
N SER A 45 -1.08 -7.38 1.70
CA SER A 45 -0.87 -8.31 0.59
C SER A 45 0.33 -9.26 0.79
N MET A 46 1.32 -8.90 1.60
CA MET A 46 2.46 -9.79 1.94
C MET A 46 2.02 -10.96 2.82
N THR A 47 1.13 -10.70 3.78
CA THR A 47 0.63 -11.74 4.71
C THR A 47 -0.73 -12.32 4.31
N ARG A 48 -1.38 -11.72 3.31
CA ARG A 48 -2.76 -12.03 2.85
C ARG A 48 -3.79 -11.99 3.97
N SER A 49 -3.58 -11.14 4.96
CA SER A 49 -4.39 -11.08 6.17
C SER A 49 -4.61 -9.63 6.63
N LYS A 50 -5.63 -9.41 7.46
CA LYS A 50 -5.88 -8.09 8.07
C LYS A 50 -4.93 -7.88 9.25
N THR A 51 -3.98 -6.98 9.11
CA THR A 51 -3.00 -6.62 10.14
C THR A 51 -3.39 -5.30 10.82
N PRO A 52 -3.10 -5.12 12.12
CA PRO A 52 -3.27 -3.82 12.76
C PRO A 52 -2.41 -2.78 12.06
N PHE A 53 -2.97 -1.61 11.79
CA PHE A 53 -2.20 -0.47 11.31
C PHE A 53 -1.52 0.18 12.51
N VAL A 54 -0.22 0.42 12.46
CA VAL A 54 0.45 1.22 13.48
C VAL A 54 1.40 2.18 12.78
N PRO A 55 1.23 3.50 12.94
CA PRO A 55 2.11 4.48 12.31
C PRO A 55 3.51 4.41 12.92
N MET A 56 4.52 4.79 12.13
CA MET A 56 5.92 4.72 12.56
C MET A 56 6.35 5.90 13.44
N ARG A 57 5.66 7.05 13.37
CA ARG A 57 6.00 8.28 14.12
C ARG A 57 4.76 9.06 14.55
N GLY A 58 4.27 8.79 15.76
CA GLY A 58 3.08 9.47 16.31
C GLY A 58 1.89 9.36 15.35
N LYS A 59 1.23 10.48 15.06
CA LYS A 59 0.12 10.53 14.09
C LYS A 59 0.54 10.59 12.62
N ARG A 60 1.85 10.76 12.35
CA ARG A 60 2.34 10.94 10.99
C ARG A 60 2.38 9.62 10.24
N VAL A 61 1.71 9.58 9.09
CA VAL A 61 1.63 8.46 8.18
C VAL A 61 2.42 8.77 6.92
N LEU A 62 3.42 7.93 6.64
CA LEU A 62 4.11 7.97 5.35
C LEU A 62 3.42 6.99 4.41
N TRP A 63 3.04 7.48 3.24
CA TRP A 63 2.31 6.72 2.24
C TRP A 63 3.03 6.80 0.89
N TYR A 64 3.06 5.70 0.15
CA TYR A 64 3.51 5.65 -1.23
C TYR A 64 2.50 4.95 -2.13
N MET A 65 2.34 5.48 -3.35
CA MET A 65 1.57 4.87 -4.42
C MET A 65 2.31 5.02 -5.74
N CYS A 66 2.32 3.97 -6.56
CA CYS A 66 2.85 4.05 -7.91
C CYS A 66 2.02 5.01 -8.78
N GLY A 67 2.71 5.88 -9.53
CA GLY A 67 2.09 6.74 -10.54
C GLY A 67 1.82 6.01 -11.86
N PRO A 68 1.11 6.66 -12.81
CA PRO A 68 0.86 6.08 -14.12
C PRO A 68 2.11 6.23 -15.00
N THR A 69 2.29 5.34 -15.97
CA THR A 69 3.27 5.55 -17.04
C THR A 69 2.75 6.63 -17.99
N VAL A 70 3.49 7.72 -18.16
CA VAL A 70 3.02 8.96 -18.82
C VAL A 70 3.12 8.96 -20.36
N TYR A 71 3.20 7.79 -20.99
CA TYR A 71 3.36 7.67 -22.44
C TYR A 71 2.03 7.70 -23.22
N ASP A 72 0.89 7.57 -22.53
CA ASP A 72 -0.43 7.53 -23.15
C ASP A 72 -1.51 8.09 -22.20
N GLN A 73 -2.71 8.27 -22.73
CA GLN A 73 -3.89 8.75 -22.03
C GLN A 73 -4.28 7.81 -20.88
N THR A 74 -4.69 8.40 -19.76
CA THR A 74 -5.18 7.63 -18.62
C THR A 74 -6.54 7.02 -18.93
N HIS A 75 -6.65 5.70 -18.82
CA HIS A 75 -7.95 5.01 -18.88
C HIS A 75 -8.63 4.92 -17.50
N LEU A 76 -9.88 4.46 -17.47
CA LEU A 76 -10.72 4.38 -16.26
C LEU A 76 -10.10 3.56 -15.12
N GLY A 77 -9.22 2.60 -15.43
CA GLY A 77 -8.52 1.79 -14.43
C GLY A 77 -7.56 2.61 -13.56
N HIS A 78 -6.88 3.61 -14.16
CA HIS A 78 -6.09 4.58 -13.41
C HIS A 78 -7.01 5.43 -12.50
N GLY A 79 -8.10 5.95 -13.07
CA GLY A 79 -9.08 6.76 -12.33
C GLY A 79 -9.64 6.04 -11.10
N ARG A 80 -10.01 4.75 -11.23
CA ARG A 80 -10.46 3.93 -10.10
C ARG A 80 -9.41 3.85 -9.01
N THR A 81 -8.16 3.55 -9.39
CA THR A 81 -7.07 3.36 -8.42
C THR A 81 -6.83 4.64 -7.60
N TYR A 82 -6.68 5.78 -8.27
CA TYR A 82 -6.44 7.05 -7.59
C TYR A 82 -7.63 7.51 -6.74
N THR A 83 -8.85 7.32 -7.23
CA THR A 83 -10.06 7.67 -6.47
C THR A 83 -10.20 6.82 -5.21
N CYS A 84 -9.98 5.50 -5.30
CA CYS A 84 -10.03 4.62 -4.14
C CYS A 84 -9.01 5.03 -3.07
N PHE A 85 -7.80 5.40 -3.47
CA PHE A 85 -6.77 5.82 -2.53
C PHE A 85 -7.00 7.23 -1.97
N ASP A 86 -7.62 8.14 -2.72
CA ASP A 86 -8.04 9.43 -2.17
C ASP A 86 -9.09 9.25 -1.06
N TYR A 87 -10.04 8.33 -1.23
CA TYR A 87 -10.98 8.00 -0.16
C TYR A 87 -10.27 7.45 1.09
N VAL A 88 -9.30 6.56 0.91
CA VAL A 88 -8.51 6.04 2.04
C VAL A 88 -7.77 7.17 2.75
N ARG A 89 -7.12 8.06 2.00
CA ARG A 89 -6.40 9.22 2.55
C ARG A 89 -7.34 10.11 3.39
N ARG A 90 -8.50 10.48 2.83
CA ARG A 90 -9.51 11.29 3.54
C ARG A 90 -10.05 10.61 4.78
N ILE A 91 -10.31 9.30 4.74
CA ILE A 91 -10.75 8.56 5.94
C ILE A 91 -9.66 8.59 7.02
N MET A 92 -8.39 8.41 6.64
CA MET A 92 -7.27 8.46 7.59
C MET A 92 -7.09 9.85 8.21
N GLU A 93 -7.25 10.91 7.41
CA GLU A 93 -7.11 12.30 7.85
C GLU A 93 -8.35 12.78 8.62
N ASP A 94 -9.53 12.75 8.01
CA ASP A 94 -10.74 13.40 8.53
C ASP A 94 -11.40 12.60 9.67
N TYR A 95 -11.41 11.26 9.56
CA TYR A 95 -12.09 10.41 10.55
C TYR A 95 -11.14 9.91 11.63
N PHE A 96 -9.93 9.48 11.26
CA PHE A 96 -8.95 9.00 12.24
C PHE A 96 -8.01 10.11 12.76
N GLY A 97 -7.88 11.24 12.07
CA GLY A 97 -7.02 12.34 12.54
C GLY A 97 -5.52 12.04 12.45
N PHE A 98 -5.12 11.22 11.48
CA PHE A 98 -3.72 11.02 11.11
C PHE A 98 -3.21 12.16 10.21
N GLU A 99 -1.90 12.38 10.24
CA GLU A 99 -1.20 13.45 9.50
C GLU A 99 -0.31 12.92 8.37
#